data_AF-A0A2N0L0F8-F1
#
_entry.id   AF-A0A2N0L0F8-F1
#
_cell.length_a   1.000
_cell.length_b   1.000
_cell.length_c   1.000
_cell.angle_alpha   90.00
_cell.angle_beta   90.00
_cell.angle_gamma   90.00
#
_symmetry.space_group_name_H-M   'P 1'
#
loop_
_entity.id
_entity.type
_entity.pdbx_description
1 polymer ?
#
loop_
_entity_poly.entity_id
_entity_poly.type
_entity_poly.pdbx_seq_one_letter_code
_entity_poly.pdbx_strand_id
1 'polypeptide(L)'
;MRINDVKSLIRQDRSLMFETANQRRSFNNTVQGIMERSAPNRAYSHYPYYFHGVKHGVYRLLEEGHARLNSLHAENVEEERQLEQQERNRREAERRSFLQSRTEPPNLPDPVEFNGRRFVRDRSFTTRLKKIYGNSCQVCGSAIATFESVFDDNRGYAEVHHIRPLGSGHQGPDYPPNMLVLCPNHHAYFDLGTMALNPESLEVYCLELDGELHNKGGLTWVEPGHQFDSECLQYVWGLFRRKLVDHGVDISDAEPD
;
A
#
# COMPACT_ATOMS: atom_id res chain seq x y z
N MET A 1 14.96 -17.68 -30.02
CA MET A 1 13.99 -16.62 -29.65
C MET A 1 14.45 -16.06 -28.31
N ARG A 2 14.75 -14.76 -28.22
CA ARG A 2 15.32 -14.19 -26.97
C ARG A 2 14.17 -13.93 -25.98
N ILE A 3 14.46 -13.97 -24.69
CA ILE A 3 13.48 -13.75 -23.59
C ILE A 3 12.67 -12.44 -23.73
N ASN A 4 13.22 -11.45 -24.44
CA ASN A 4 12.55 -10.18 -24.72
C ASN A 4 11.43 -10.29 -25.77
N ASP A 5 11.45 -11.30 -26.64
CA ASP A 5 10.42 -11.52 -27.67
C ASP A 5 9.14 -12.15 -27.09
N VAL A 6 9.23 -12.82 -25.93
CA VAL A 6 8.08 -13.43 -25.25
C VAL A 6 7.30 -12.39 -24.43
N LYS A 7 7.99 -11.36 -23.90
CA LYS A 7 7.36 -10.29 -23.10
C LYS A 7 6.57 -9.28 -23.95
N SER A 8 6.91 -9.09 -25.23
CA SER A 8 6.16 -8.22 -26.14
C SER A 8 4.84 -8.85 -26.59
N LEU A 9 4.83 -10.16 -26.82
CA LEU A 9 3.63 -10.94 -27.18
C LEU A 9 2.61 -10.98 -26.02
N ILE A 10 3.06 -11.12 -24.77
CA ILE A 10 2.18 -11.12 -23.59
C ILE A 10 1.55 -9.73 -23.32
N ARG A 11 2.21 -8.63 -23.74
CA ARG A 11 1.64 -7.27 -23.61
C ARG A 11 0.60 -6.93 -24.67
N GLN A 12 0.75 -7.43 -25.90
CA GLN A 12 -0.22 -7.19 -26.97
C GLN A 12 -1.52 -7.98 -26.76
N ASP A 13 -1.48 -9.15 -26.12
CA ASP A 13 -2.68 -9.97 -25.87
C ASP A 13 -3.55 -9.41 -24.73
N ARG A 14 -2.95 -8.74 -23.74
CA ARG A 14 -3.71 -8.09 -22.64
C ARG A 14 -4.50 -6.86 -23.08
N SER A 15 -4.07 -6.11 -24.10
CA SER A 15 -4.82 -4.92 -24.54
C SER A 15 -6.06 -5.29 -25.36
N LEU A 16 -5.98 -6.35 -26.18
CA LEU A 16 -7.13 -6.88 -26.95
C LEU A 16 -8.21 -7.52 -26.04
N MET A 17 -7.81 -8.12 -24.91
CA MET A 17 -8.74 -8.70 -23.94
C MET A 17 -9.49 -7.65 -23.11
N PHE A 18 -8.91 -6.46 -22.86
CA PHE A 18 -9.55 -5.41 -22.06
C PHE A 18 -10.51 -4.51 -22.86
N GLU A 19 -10.27 -4.28 -24.16
CA GLU A 19 -11.18 -3.45 -24.97
C GLU A 19 -12.50 -4.16 -25.30
N THR A 20 -12.51 -5.49 -25.38
CA THR A 20 -13.75 -6.27 -25.58
C THR A 20 -14.57 -6.44 -24.28
N ALA A 21 -13.96 -6.25 -23.11
CA ALA A 21 -14.62 -6.41 -21.82
C ALA A 21 -15.47 -5.20 -21.40
N ASN A 22 -15.20 -4.00 -21.92
CA ASN A 22 -15.85 -2.75 -21.48
C ASN A 22 -17.11 -2.34 -22.27
N GLN A 23 -17.50 -3.08 -23.32
CA GLN A 23 -18.76 -2.82 -24.06
C GLN A 23 -19.97 -3.63 -23.55
N ARG A 24 -19.85 -4.37 -22.44
CA ARG A 24 -20.98 -5.10 -21.85
C ARG A 24 -21.11 -4.83 -20.35
N ARG A 25 -21.37 -3.57 -20.01
CA ARG A 25 -21.89 -3.23 -18.67
C ARG A 25 -23.36 -3.66 -18.54
N SER A 26 -23.64 -4.18 -17.35
CA SER A 26 -24.95 -4.48 -16.76
C SER A 26 -25.62 -5.81 -17.16
N PHE A 27 -25.18 -6.92 -16.53
CA PHE A 27 -26.09 -8.01 -16.19
C PHE A 27 -25.69 -8.63 -14.86
N ASN A 28 -26.62 -8.66 -13.90
CA ASN A 28 -26.43 -9.23 -12.57
C ASN A 28 -26.05 -10.72 -12.63
N ASN A 29 -25.01 -11.11 -11.88
CA ASN A 29 -24.47 -12.47 -11.77
C ASN A 29 -24.97 -13.17 -10.49
N THR A 30 -26.28 -13.34 -10.35
CA THR A 30 -26.84 -14.31 -9.42
C THR A 30 -26.94 -15.69 -10.08
N VAL A 31 -26.72 -16.76 -9.32
CA VAL A 31 -26.81 -18.17 -9.79
C VAL A 31 -28.16 -18.44 -10.48
N GLN A 32 -29.23 -17.82 -9.97
CA GLN A 32 -30.58 -17.89 -10.56
C GLN A 32 -30.68 -17.22 -11.94
N GLY A 33 -29.97 -16.10 -12.16
CA GLY A 33 -29.90 -15.44 -13.46
C GLY A 33 -29.10 -16.23 -14.51
N ILE A 34 -28.19 -17.11 -14.08
CA ILE A 34 -27.47 -18.05 -14.97
C ILE A 34 -28.37 -19.22 -15.36
N MET A 35 -29.24 -19.69 -14.45
CA MET A 35 -30.20 -20.77 -14.73
C MET A 35 -31.36 -20.32 -15.64
N GLU A 36 -31.88 -19.10 -15.48
CA GLU A 36 -32.94 -18.57 -16.35
C GLU A 36 -32.45 -18.31 -17.80
N ARG A 37 -31.16 -17.99 -17.98
CA ARG A 37 -30.51 -17.91 -19.31
C ARG A 37 -30.37 -19.26 -20.01
N SER A 38 -30.54 -20.35 -19.27
CA SER A 38 -30.42 -21.73 -19.76
C SER A 38 -31.79 -22.36 -20.09
N ALA A 39 -32.89 -21.58 -20.04
CA ALA A 39 -34.22 -22.06 -20.37
C ALA A 39 -34.34 -22.46 -21.87
N PRO A 40 -34.95 -23.62 -22.19
CA PRO A 40 -34.80 -24.33 -23.48
C PRO A 40 -35.62 -23.75 -24.65
N ASN A 41 -36.05 -22.49 -24.61
CA ASN A 41 -37.04 -21.95 -25.57
C ASN A 41 -36.57 -20.68 -26.30
N ARG A 42 -35.37 -20.70 -26.88
CA ARG A 42 -34.99 -19.75 -27.93
C ARG A 42 -34.84 -20.49 -29.26
N ALA A 43 -35.71 -20.12 -30.21
CA ALA A 43 -35.78 -20.71 -31.54
C ALA A 43 -34.42 -20.68 -32.23
N TYR A 44 -33.85 -21.85 -32.45
CA TYR A 44 -32.67 -22.04 -33.28
C TYR A 44 -33.02 -21.64 -34.71
N SER A 45 -32.39 -20.57 -35.20
CA SER A 45 -32.35 -20.26 -36.63
C SER A 45 -31.68 -21.43 -37.35
N HIS A 46 -32.43 -22.04 -38.24
CA HIS A 46 -32.06 -23.15 -39.10
C HIS A 46 -30.72 -22.92 -39.81
N TYR A 47 -29.71 -23.74 -39.52
CA TYR A 47 -28.66 -24.08 -40.48
C TYR A 47 -28.68 -25.60 -40.71
N PRO A 48 -29.08 -26.07 -41.91
CA PRO A 48 -29.50 -27.45 -42.10
C PRO A 48 -28.37 -28.30 -42.67
N TYR A 49 -27.63 -29.06 -41.84
CA TYR A 49 -26.96 -30.28 -42.31
C TYR A 49 -26.88 -31.32 -41.18
N TYR A 50 -27.77 -32.31 -41.26
CA TYR A 50 -27.67 -33.56 -40.50
C TYR A 50 -26.52 -34.40 -41.08
N PHE A 51 -25.44 -34.57 -40.32
CA PHE A 51 -24.49 -35.68 -40.50
C PHE A 51 -24.65 -36.64 -39.32
N HIS A 52 -25.26 -37.80 -39.59
CA HIS A 52 -25.33 -38.95 -38.68
C HIS A 52 -23.92 -39.58 -38.54
N GLY A 53 -23.49 -39.85 -37.30
CA GLY A 53 -22.48 -40.90 -37.05
C GLY A 53 -21.26 -40.58 -36.18
N VAL A 54 -20.88 -39.31 -35.93
CA VAL A 54 -19.59 -38.99 -35.25
C VAL A 54 -19.75 -38.26 -33.91
N LYS A 55 -20.99 -37.91 -33.51
CA LYS A 55 -21.22 -36.99 -32.38
C LYS A 55 -21.02 -37.55 -30.96
N HIS A 56 -20.91 -38.87 -30.76
CA HIS A 56 -20.69 -39.39 -29.39
C HIS A 56 -19.21 -39.53 -29.00
N GLY A 57 -18.31 -39.71 -29.96
CA GLY A 57 -16.88 -39.87 -29.68
C GLY A 57 -16.20 -38.54 -29.35
N VAL A 58 -16.50 -37.49 -30.11
CA VAL A 58 -15.84 -36.17 -29.96
C VAL A 58 -16.28 -35.46 -28.68
N TYR A 59 -17.57 -35.52 -28.31
CA TYR A 59 -18.04 -34.95 -27.04
C TYR A 59 -17.46 -35.69 -25.83
N ARG A 60 -17.37 -37.04 -25.89
CA ARG A 60 -16.75 -37.83 -24.82
C ARG A 60 -15.26 -37.52 -24.67
N LEU A 61 -14.52 -37.37 -25.77
CA LEU A 61 -13.11 -36.97 -25.73
C LEU A 61 -12.91 -35.56 -25.16
N LEU A 62 -13.83 -34.63 -25.42
CA LEU A 62 -13.79 -33.28 -24.84
C LEU A 62 -14.12 -33.29 -23.34
N GLU A 63 -15.11 -34.08 -22.90
CA GLU A 63 -15.45 -34.25 -21.48
C GLU A 63 -14.30 -34.90 -20.71
N GLU A 64 -13.72 -35.97 -21.25
CA GLU A 64 -12.54 -36.62 -20.68
C GLU A 64 -11.32 -35.68 -20.66
N GLY A 65 -11.16 -34.85 -21.71
CA GLY A 65 -10.09 -33.84 -21.78
C GLY A 65 -10.25 -32.73 -20.73
N HIS A 66 -11.46 -32.19 -20.56
CA HIS A 66 -11.76 -31.20 -19.53
C HIS A 66 -11.62 -31.78 -18.12
N ALA A 67 -12.07 -33.02 -17.89
CA ALA A 67 -11.89 -33.69 -16.60
C ALA A 67 -10.40 -33.87 -16.26
N ARG A 68 -9.57 -34.26 -17.23
CA ARG A 68 -8.11 -34.36 -17.05
C ARG A 68 -7.47 -33.00 -16.76
N LEU A 69 -7.84 -31.95 -17.50
CA LEU A 69 -7.31 -30.60 -17.27
C LEU A 69 -7.70 -30.06 -15.89
N ASN A 70 -8.95 -30.29 -15.45
CA ASN A 70 -9.41 -29.88 -14.12
C ASN A 70 -8.68 -30.67 -13.01
N SER A 71 -8.41 -31.97 -13.20
CA SER A 71 -7.63 -32.78 -12.27
C SER A 71 -6.19 -32.27 -12.15
N LEU A 72 -5.52 -32.01 -13.28
CA LEU A 72 -4.18 -31.45 -13.30
C LEU A 72 -4.11 -30.06 -12.65
N HIS A 73 -5.12 -29.21 -12.89
CA HIS A 73 -5.19 -27.91 -12.24
C HIS A 73 -5.39 -28.04 -10.72
N ALA A 74 -6.26 -28.96 -10.26
CA ALA A 74 -6.48 -29.21 -8.84
C ALA A 74 -5.21 -29.77 -8.15
N GLU A 75 -4.47 -30.66 -8.82
CA GLU A 75 -3.19 -31.18 -8.34
C GLU A 75 -2.14 -30.08 -8.21
N ASN A 76 -1.98 -29.23 -9.23
CA ASN A 76 -1.05 -28.09 -9.19
C ASN A 76 -1.39 -27.09 -8.08
N VAL A 77 -2.67 -26.78 -7.88
CA VAL A 77 -3.11 -25.88 -6.80
C VAL A 77 -2.83 -26.47 -5.41
N GLU A 78 -3.02 -27.78 -5.23
CA GLU A 78 -2.73 -28.46 -3.97
C GLU A 78 -1.21 -28.53 -3.71
N GLU A 79 -0.39 -28.75 -4.75
CA GLU A 79 1.07 -28.71 -4.64
C GLU A 79 1.58 -27.32 -4.26
N GLU A 80 1.08 -26.25 -4.91
CA GLU A 80 1.39 -24.85 -4.55
C GLU A 80 1.03 -24.56 -3.08
N ARG A 81 -0.16 -25.00 -2.64
CA ARG A 81 -0.62 -24.82 -1.25
C ARG A 81 0.26 -25.57 -0.24
N GLN A 82 0.74 -26.76 -0.59
CA GLN A 82 1.66 -27.54 0.24
C GLN A 82 3.03 -26.87 0.36
N LEU A 83 3.56 -26.33 -0.75
CA LEU A 83 4.81 -25.58 -0.75
C LEU A 83 4.71 -24.33 0.12
N GLU A 84 3.64 -23.54 -0.03
CA GLU A 84 3.39 -22.39 0.84
C GLU A 84 3.30 -22.79 2.32
N GLN A 85 2.62 -23.90 2.62
CA GLN A 85 2.50 -24.38 3.99
C GLN A 85 3.83 -24.84 4.56
N GLN A 86 4.65 -25.54 3.77
CA GLN A 86 6.00 -25.93 4.17
C GLN A 86 6.88 -24.72 4.43
N GLU A 87 6.82 -23.68 3.59
CA GLU A 87 7.55 -22.44 3.83
C GLU A 87 7.08 -21.72 5.09
N ARG A 88 5.76 -21.61 5.31
CA ARG A 88 5.20 -21.04 6.55
C ARG A 88 5.72 -21.79 7.78
N ASN A 89 5.66 -23.12 7.76
CA ASN A 89 6.15 -23.96 8.86
C ASN A 89 7.66 -23.78 9.08
N ARG A 90 8.46 -23.66 8.01
CA ARG A 90 9.91 -23.40 8.10
C ARG A 90 10.18 -22.05 8.76
N ARG A 91 9.51 -20.99 8.31
CA ARG A 91 9.63 -19.63 8.89
C ARG A 91 9.23 -19.62 10.37
N GLU A 92 8.18 -20.34 10.73
CA GLU A 92 7.77 -20.48 12.13
C GLU A 92 8.80 -21.23 12.98
N ALA A 93 9.33 -22.34 12.46
CA ALA A 93 10.37 -23.11 13.15
C ALA A 93 11.64 -22.27 13.37
N GLU A 94 12.08 -21.52 12.36
CA GLU A 94 13.20 -20.59 12.44
C GLU A 94 12.95 -19.50 13.50
N ARG A 95 11.78 -18.86 13.48
CA ARG A 95 11.40 -17.85 14.49
C ARG A 95 11.39 -18.43 15.91
N ARG A 96 10.80 -19.61 16.10
CA ARG A 96 10.76 -20.29 17.40
C ARG A 96 12.16 -20.66 17.88
N SER A 97 12.98 -21.24 17.01
CA SER A 97 14.36 -21.61 17.32
C SER A 97 15.17 -20.39 17.75
N PHE A 98 15.06 -19.27 17.04
CA PHE A 98 15.75 -18.02 17.39
C PHE A 98 15.37 -17.53 18.80
N LEU A 99 14.07 -17.43 19.10
CA LEU A 99 13.59 -16.96 20.41
C LEU A 99 13.94 -17.92 21.56
N GLN A 100 13.97 -19.24 21.30
CA GLN A 100 14.33 -20.25 22.29
C GLN A 100 15.85 -20.36 22.53
N SER A 101 16.67 -19.93 21.57
CA SER A 101 18.14 -19.96 21.69
C SER A 101 18.73 -18.90 22.64
N ARG A 102 17.90 -17.97 23.14
CA ARG A 102 18.32 -16.84 23.99
C ARG A 102 17.58 -16.82 25.33
N THR A 103 17.59 -17.94 26.05
CA THR A 103 16.94 -18.09 27.35
C THR A 103 17.80 -17.64 28.54
N GLU A 104 19.10 -17.46 28.35
CA GLU A 104 19.98 -16.91 29.38
C GLU A 104 20.02 -15.39 29.28
N PRO A 105 19.83 -14.66 30.40
CA PRO A 105 19.96 -13.22 30.38
C PRO A 105 21.39 -12.86 29.97
N PRO A 106 21.59 -12.08 28.90
CA PRO A 106 22.93 -11.66 28.52
C PRO A 106 23.53 -10.83 29.67
N ASN A 107 24.86 -10.84 29.78
CA ASN A 107 25.55 -9.80 30.55
C ASN A 107 25.07 -8.44 30.07
N LEU A 108 24.98 -7.48 31.00
CA LEU A 108 24.62 -6.10 30.65
C LEU A 108 25.55 -5.61 29.53
N PRO A 109 25.02 -4.97 28.48
CA PRO A 109 25.85 -4.45 27.41
C PRO A 109 26.82 -3.41 27.97
N ASP A 110 28.05 -3.43 27.46
CA ASP A 110 29.04 -2.44 27.86
C ASP A 110 28.58 -1.04 27.43
N PRO A 111 28.59 -0.05 28.34
CA PRO A 111 28.29 1.32 27.98
C PRO A 111 29.37 1.84 27.03
N VAL A 112 28.94 2.42 25.91
CA VAL A 112 29.81 3.01 24.89
C VAL A 112 29.65 4.52 24.91
N GLU A 113 30.76 5.27 24.92
CA GLU A 113 30.71 6.73 24.79
C GLU A 113 30.43 7.13 23.34
N PHE A 114 29.49 8.06 23.14
CA PHE A 114 29.13 8.59 21.82
C PHE A 114 29.37 10.11 21.76
N ASN A 115 30.25 10.54 20.86
CA ASN A 115 30.53 11.96 20.58
C ASN A 115 29.91 12.38 19.24
N GLY A 116 28.72 13.00 19.29
CA GLY A 116 27.99 13.48 18.11
C GLY A 116 27.75 14.99 18.12
N ARG A 117 27.73 15.61 16.93
CA ARG A 117 27.25 16.99 16.74
C ARG A 117 25.75 16.96 16.45
N ARG A 118 24.99 17.83 17.12
CA ARG A 118 23.53 17.99 16.90
C ARG A 118 23.20 19.45 16.59
N PHE A 119 22.17 19.65 15.77
CA PHE A 119 21.59 20.98 15.60
C PHE A 119 20.87 21.41 16.88
N VAL A 120 21.08 22.67 17.30
CA VAL A 120 20.28 23.29 18.36
C VAL A 120 18.99 23.78 17.71
N ARG A 121 17.87 23.17 18.08
CA ARG A 121 16.53 23.54 17.59
C ARG A 121 15.85 24.43 18.61
N ASP A 122 15.07 25.41 18.16
CA ASP A 122 14.27 26.20 19.08
C ASP A 122 13.10 25.37 19.61
N ARG A 123 13.26 24.87 20.83
CA ARG A 123 12.26 24.04 21.50
C ARG A 123 10.97 24.81 21.74
N SER A 124 11.00 26.15 21.79
CA SER A 124 9.81 26.97 22.05
C SER A 124 8.74 26.80 20.98
N PHE A 125 9.13 26.72 19.70
CA PHE A 125 8.20 26.45 18.60
C PHE A 125 7.55 25.07 18.75
N THR A 126 8.37 24.05 18.99
CA THR A 126 7.85 22.67 19.15
C THR A 126 6.88 22.56 20.33
N THR A 127 7.21 23.14 21.49
CA THR A 127 6.35 23.14 22.66
C THR A 127 5.05 23.90 22.40
N ARG A 128 5.10 25.03 21.69
CA ARG A 128 3.90 25.83 21.39
C ARG A 128 2.99 25.14 20.37
N LEU A 129 3.54 24.55 19.31
CA LEU A 129 2.77 23.77 18.34
C LEU A 129 2.08 22.57 19.00
N LYS A 130 2.81 21.78 19.78
CA LYS A 130 2.25 20.68 20.56
C LYS A 130 1.07 21.13 21.42
N LYS A 131 1.16 22.30 22.05
CA LYS A 131 0.04 22.90 22.78
C LYS A 131 -1.13 23.25 21.86
N ILE A 132 -0.90 23.99 20.76
CA ILE A 132 -1.96 24.39 19.81
C ILE A 132 -2.77 23.17 19.35
N TYR A 133 -2.07 22.10 18.98
CA TYR A 133 -2.67 20.87 18.48
C TYR A 133 -3.11 19.87 19.55
N GLY A 134 -3.01 20.22 20.84
CA GLY A 134 -3.45 19.33 21.92
C GLY A 134 -2.64 18.02 22.05
N ASN A 135 -1.42 17.97 21.50
CA ASN A 135 -0.66 16.74 21.28
C ASN A 135 -1.40 15.69 20.44
N SER A 136 -2.27 16.15 19.53
CA SER A 136 -2.94 15.29 18.55
C SER A 136 -2.20 15.31 17.21
N CYS A 137 -2.13 14.16 16.57
CA CYS A 137 -1.58 14.01 15.24
C CYS A 137 -2.43 14.75 14.20
N GLN A 138 -1.83 15.60 13.37
CA GLN A 138 -2.53 16.31 12.30
C GLN A 138 -2.96 15.40 11.14
N VAL A 139 -2.40 14.19 11.01
CA VAL A 139 -2.77 13.22 9.97
C VAL A 139 -3.94 12.32 10.39
N CYS A 140 -3.89 11.73 11.59
CA CYS A 140 -4.90 10.76 12.03
C CYS A 140 -5.74 11.22 13.23
N GLY A 141 -5.45 12.38 13.81
CA GLY A 141 -6.19 12.93 14.96
C GLY A 141 -5.90 12.25 16.29
N SER A 142 -5.15 11.14 16.33
CA SER A 142 -4.87 10.42 17.56
C SER A 142 -4.01 11.25 18.51
N ALA A 143 -4.34 11.22 19.80
CA ALA A 143 -3.48 11.65 20.90
C ALA A 143 -2.99 10.41 21.66
N ILE A 144 -1.70 10.37 22.01
CA ILE A 144 -1.13 9.26 22.79
C ILE A 144 -1.07 9.69 24.24
N ALA A 145 -1.77 9.04 25.16
CA ALA A 145 -1.66 9.39 26.57
C ALA A 145 -0.31 8.95 27.17
N THR A 146 0.28 9.79 28.01
CA THR A 146 1.32 9.38 28.97
C THR A 146 0.66 9.08 30.32
N PHE A 147 1.38 8.38 31.21
CA PHE A 147 0.84 8.11 32.55
C PHE A 147 0.44 9.40 33.26
N GLU A 148 1.28 10.43 33.18
CA GLU A 148 1.04 11.74 33.78
C GLU A 148 -0.11 12.49 33.11
N SER A 149 -0.22 12.44 31.77
CA SER A 149 -1.25 13.17 31.02
C SER A 149 -2.67 12.67 31.23
N VAL A 150 -2.84 11.51 31.88
CA VAL A 150 -4.15 10.97 32.24
C VAL A 150 -4.65 11.60 33.56
N PHE A 151 -3.75 12.06 34.42
CA PHE A 151 -4.09 12.53 35.78
C PHE A 151 -3.94 14.03 35.98
N ASP A 152 -3.08 14.68 35.20
CA ASP A 152 -3.11 16.13 34.97
C ASP A 152 -3.65 16.34 33.55
N ASP A 153 -4.47 17.37 33.30
CA ASP A 153 -5.08 17.77 32.00
C ASP A 153 -4.07 18.01 30.83
N ASN A 154 -2.83 17.56 30.98
CA ASN A 154 -1.68 17.94 30.22
C ASN A 154 -1.37 16.92 29.13
N ARG A 155 -2.21 16.98 28.09
CA ARG A 155 -1.94 16.78 26.66
C ARG A 155 -0.77 15.83 26.41
N GLY A 156 -1.08 14.62 25.95
CA GLY A 156 -0.15 13.50 25.85
C GLY A 156 1.07 13.64 24.93
N TYR A 157 1.52 12.54 24.36
CA TYR A 157 2.71 12.45 23.55
C TYR A 157 2.43 12.70 22.06
N ALA A 158 3.19 13.64 21.49
CA ALA A 158 3.29 13.86 20.05
C ALA A 158 4.71 14.32 19.70
N GLU A 159 5.07 14.18 18.44
CA GLU A 159 6.36 14.58 17.87
C GLU A 159 6.17 15.74 16.89
N VAL A 160 7.21 16.55 16.70
CA VAL A 160 7.20 17.64 15.72
C VAL A 160 8.18 17.29 14.62
N HIS A 161 7.66 17.08 13.43
CA HIS A 161 8.42 16.74 12.24
C HIS A 161 8.64 17.99 11.39
N HIS A 162 9.88 18.26 10.97
CA HIS A 162 10.14 19.31 9.99
C HIS A 162 9.75 18.83 8.60
N ILE A 163 8.85 19.52 7.89
CA ILE A 163 8.42 19.12 6.53
C ILE A 163 9.67 18.93 5.66
N ARG A 164 10.44 20.01 5.45
CA ARG A 164 11.78 19.99 4.87
C ARG A 164 12.81 19.79 6.00
N PRO A 165 13.62 18.72 5.96
CA PRO A 165 14.60 18.45 7.02
C PRO A 165 15.63 19.57 7.17
N LEU A 166 16.06 19.85 8.40
CA LEU A 166 17.12 20.84 8.69
C LEU A 166 18.50 20.37 8.18
N GLY A 167 18.78 19.07 8.31
CA GLY A 167 20.10 18.46 8.09
C GLY A 167 20.29 17.82 6.71
N SER A 168 21.35 17.02 6.55
CA SER A 168 21.62 16.18 5.38
C SER A 168 21.65 16.92 4.03
N GLY A 169 22.04 18.20 4.04
CA GLY A 169 22.09 19.04 2.84
C GLY A 169 20.75 19.62 2.41
N HIS A 170 19.65 19.26 3.08
CA HIS A 170 18.31 19.75 2.77
C HIS A 170 18.10 21.20 3.19
N GLN A 171 18.71 21.66 4.29
CA GLN A 171 18.70 23.07 4.72
C GLN A 171 17.29 23.67 4.89
N GLY A 172 16.36 22.88 5.44
CA GLY A 172 15.04 23.38 5.83
C GLY A 172 15.15 24.43 6.96
N PRO A 173 14.27 25.44 7.02
CA PRO A 173 14.31 26.44 8.09
C PRO A 173 13.65 25.91 9.37
N ASP A 174 14.10 26.37 10.55
CA ASP A 174 13.58 25.96 11.86
C ASP A 174 12.52 26.95 12.38
N TYR A 175 11.27 26.79 11.93
CA TYR A 175 10.13 27.68 12.23
C TYR A 175 8.79 26.96 11.99
N PRO A 176 7.68 27.45 12.57
CA PRO A 176 6.42 26.71 12.57
C PRO A 176 5.86 26.31 11.18
N PRO A 177 5.82 27.18 10.16
CA PRO A 177 5.40 26.80 8.80
C PRO A 177 6.09 25.58 8.17
N ASN A 178 7.28 25.21 8.65
CA ASN A 178 8.00 24.00 8.22
C ASN A 178 7.83 22.85 9.21
N MET A 179 6.77 22.81 10.03
CA MET A 179 6.60 21.82 11.09
C MET A 179 5.19 21.20 11.10
N LEU A 180 5.12 19.90 11.39
CA LEU A 180 3.87 19.15 11.62
C LEU A 180 3.89 18.51 13.00
N VAL A 181 2.75 18.50 13.68
CA VAL A 181 2.55 17.72 14.92
C VAL A 181 1.98 16.35 14.57
N LEU A 182 2.71 15.28 14.91
CA LEU A 182 2.43 13.92 14.47
C LEU A 182 2.52 12.92 15.62
N CYS A 183 1.87 11.76 15.47
CA CYS A 183 2.17 10.59 16.29
C CYS A 183 3.46 9.89 15.77
N PRO A 184 4.11 9.03 16.58
CA PRO A 184 5.35 8.34 16.19
C PRO A 184 5.28 7.61 14.85
N ASN A 185 4.14 6.94 14.58
CA ASN A 185 3.98 6.18 13.35
C ASN A 185 4.00 7.09 12.12
N HIS A 186 3.23 8.18 12.14
CA HIS A 186 3.21 9.13 11.03
C HIS A 186 4.52 9.92 10.93
N HIS A 187 5.13 10.28 12.06
CA HIS A 187 6.46 10.88 12.07
C HIS A 187 7.48 9.99 11.34
N ALA A 188 7.48 8.69 11.61
CA ALA A 188 8.36 7.74 10.94
C ALA A 188 8.07 7.65 9.42
N TYR A 189 6.80 7.66 8.99
CA TYR A 189 6.48 7.64 7.55
C TYR A 189 7.01 8.88 6.81
N PHE A 190 6.94 10.06 7.43
CA PHE A 190 7.53 11.27 6.85
C PHE A 190 9.07 11.22 6.86
N ASP A 191 9.70 10.80 7.95
CA ASP A 191 11.17 10.66 8.05
C ASP A 191 11.73 9.69 6.99
N LEU A 192 11.02 8.59 6.72
CA LEU A 192 11.40 7.58 5.74
C LEU A 192 11.08 7.99 4.29
N GLY A 193 10.35 9.08 4.11
CA GLY A 193 9.92 9.58 2.81
C GLY A 193 8.96 8.63 2.09
N THR A 194 8.12 7.91 2.85
CA THR A 194 7.00 7.12 2.30
C THR A 194 5.67 7.86 2.44
N MET A 195 5.66 9.01 3.13
CA MET A 195 4.50 9.89 3.26
C MET A 195 4.89 11.33 2.94
N ALA A 196 4.01 12.06 2.25
CA ALA A 196 4.17 13.47 1.93
C ALA A 196 2.82 14.20 1.84
N LEU A 197 2.85 15.52 2.00
CA LEU A 197 1.72 16.40 1.74
C LEU A 197 1.78 16.92 0.31
N ASN A 198 0.66 16.86 -0.40
CA ASN A 198 0.51 17.56 -1.67
C ASN A 198 0.57 19.09 -1.39
N PRO A 199 1.40 19.86 -2.11
CA PRO A 199 1.63 21.27 -1.83
C PRO A 199 0.42 22.17 -2.12
N GLU A 200 -0.53 21.71 -2.92
CA GLU A 200 -1.70 22.47 -3.34
C GLU A 200 -2.93 22.10 -2.50
N SER A 201 -3.23 20.80 -2.39
CA SER A 201 -4.44 20.32 -1.69
C SER A 201 -4.22 20.11 -0.20
N LEU A 202 -2.97 20.00 0.27
CA LEU A 202 -2.60 19.55 1.61
C LEU A 202 -3.15 18.15 1.97
N GLU A 203 -3.49 17.35 0.95
CA GLU A 203 -3.81 15.94 1.12
C GLU A 203 -2.54 15.13 1.39
N VAL A 204 -2.68 14.12 2.23
CA VAL A 204 -1.61 13.22 2.65
C VAL A 204 -1.58 12.03 1.71
N TYR A 205 -0.44 11.79 1.08
CA TYR A 205 -0.19 10.61 0.25
C TYR A 205 0.79 9.68 0.96
N CYS A 206 0.54 8.38 0.90
CA CYS A 206 1.36 7.36 1.57
C CYS A 206 1.60 6.15 0.66
N LEU A 207 2.87 5.78 0.47
CA LEU A 207 3.26 4.51 -0.13
C LEU A 207 3.19 3.43 0.94
N GLU A 208 2.38 2.39 0.70
CA GLU A 208 2.20 1.28 1.65
C GLU A 208 2.95 0.00 1.23
N LEU A 209 2.87 -1.03 2.07
CA LEU A 209 3.57 -2.31 1.87
C LEU A 209 3.02 -3.13 0.70
N ASP A 210 1.81 -2.82 0.23
CA ASP A 210 1.25 -3.36 -1.00
C ASP A 210 1.95 -2.80 -2.26
N GLY A 211 2.78 -1.77 -2.11
CA GLY A 211 3.47 -1.10 -3.20
C GLY A 211 2.61 -0.05 -3.91
N GLU A 212 1.43 0.26 -3.37
CA GLU A 212 0.49 1.21 -3.95
C GLU A 212 0.55 2.57 -3.23
N LEU A 213 0.27 3.63 -3.98
CA LEU A 213 0.17 4.98 -3.44
C LEU A 213 -1.28 5.24 -3.01
N HIS A 214 -1.47 5.54 -1.73
CA HIS A 214 -2.78 5.81 -1.16
C HIS A 214 -2.94 7.28 -0.80
N ASN A 215 -4.04 7.90 -1.25
CA ASN A 215 -4.49 9.19 -0.72
C ASN A 215 -5.21 8.95 0.62
N LYS A 216 -4.63 9.48 1.70
CA LYS A 216 -5.15 9.40 3.07
C LYS A 216 -6.08 10.56 3.44
N GLY A 217 -6.38 11.43 2.48
CA GLY A 217 -7.22 12.62 2.65
C GLY A 217 -6.45 13.80 3.23
N GLY A 218 -7.17 14.87 3.55
CA GLY A 218 -6.60 16.06 4.18
C GLY A 218 -6.18 15.85 5.63
N LEU A 219 -5.38 16.79 6.14
CA LEU A 219 -5.09 16.89 7.57
C LEU A 219 -6.41 17.01 8.38
N THR A 220 -6.48 16.33 9.53
CA THR A 220 -7.69 16.28 10.37
C THR A 220 -8.13 17.66 10.84
N TRP A 221 -7.15 18.50 11.21
CA TRP A 221 -7.36 19.88 11.58
C TRP A 221 -6.06 20.68 11.46
N VAL A 222 -6.17 21.93 11.00
CA VAL A 222 -5.08 22.90 10.92
C VAL A 222 -5.57 24.19 11.54
N GLU A 223 -4.86 24.69 12.56
CA GLU A 223 -5.09 26.02 13.12
C GLU A 223 -4.97 27.07 12.01
N PRO A 224 -5.95 27.96 11.79
CA PRO A 224 -5.92 28.94 10.70
C PRO A 224 -4.66 29.82 10.64
N GLY A 225 -4.04 30.10 11.80
CA GLY A 225 -2.78 30.84 11.88
C GLY A 225 -1.52 30.04 11.56
N HIS A 226 -1.62 28.71 11.46
CA HIS A 226 -0.50 27.83 11.13
C HIS A 226 -0.47 27.52 9.63
N GLN A 227 0.07 28.47 8.86
CA GLN A 227 0.22 28.35 7.42
C GLN A 227 1.52 27.63 7.09
N PHE A 228 1.44 26.55 6.32
CA PHE A 228 2.62 25.80 5.91
C PHE A 228 3.38 26.54 4.82
N ASP A 229 4.71 26.39 4.83
CA ASP A 229 5.57 26.99 3.84
C ASP A 229 5.51 26.23 2.51
N SER A 230 5.12 26.94 1.45
CA SER A 230 4.94 26.35 0.13
C SER A 230 6.24 25.84 -0.48
N GLU A 231 7.38 26.50 -0.25
CA GLU A 231 8.68 26.03 -0.76
C GLU A 231 9.10 24.73 -0.07
N CYS A 232 8.87 24.62 1.23
CA CYS A 232 9.14 23.40 2.00
C CYS A 232 8.28 22.23 1.52
N LEU A 233 6.98 22.47 1.30
CA LEU A 233 6.06 21.47 0.77
C LEU A 233 6.47 21.03 -0.64
N GLN A 234 6.69 21.97 -1.55
CA GLN A 234 7.09 21.68 -2.93
C GLN A 234 8.42 20.90 -3.00
N TYR A 235 9.40 21.28 -2.17
CA TYR A 235 10.69 20.62 -2.11
C TYR A 235 10.57 19.13 -1.75
N VAL A 236 9.82 18.83 -0.70
CA VAL A 236 9.65 17.45 -0.20
C VAL A 236 8.75 16.65 -1.12
N TRP A 237 7.67 17.26 -1.64
CA TRP A 237 6.81 16.65 -2.65
C TRP A 237 7.61 16.24 -3.90
N GLY A 238 8.50 17.11 -4.39
CA GLY A 238 9.37 16.78 -5.52
C GLY A 238 10.36 15.65 -5.24
N LEU A 239 10.87 15.52 -4.01
CA LEU A 239 11.68 14.37 -3.60
C LEU A 239 10.87 13.07 -3.55
N PHE A 240 9.69 13.14 -2.93
CA PHE A 240 8.76 12.02 -2.82
C PHE A 240 8.37 11.49 -4.21
N ARG A 241 7.92 12.37 -5.10
CA ARG A 241 7.54 12.02 -6.47
C ARG A 241 8.66 11.38 -7.26
N ARG A 242 9.87 11.95 -7.24
CA ARG A 242 11.02 11.36 -7.92
C ARG A 242 11.27 9.93 -7.45
N LYS A 243 11.23 9.71 -6.14
CA LYS A 243 11.41 8.38 -5.55
C LYS A 243 10.34 7.39 -6.03
N LEU A 244 9.08 7.81 -6.12
CA LEU A 244 7.98 6.98 -6.63
C LEU A 244 8.19 6.60 -8.10
N VAL A 245 8.48 7.59 -8.96
CA VAL A 245 8.72 7.39 -10.39
C VAL A 245 9.93 6.49 -10.63
N ASP A 246 11.03 6.71 -9.89
CA ASP A 246 12.25 5.90 -10.00
C ASP A 246 12.01 4.42 -9.66
N HIS A 247 10.99 4.11 -8.86
CA HIS A 247 10.59 2.76 -8.48
C HIS A 247 9.38 2.23 -9.25
N GLY A 248 8.89 2.98 -10.25
CA GLY A 248 7.78 2.55 -11.12
C GLY A 248 6.42 2.50 -10.42
N VAL A 249 6.23 3.26 -9.34
CA VAL A 249 4.94 3.41 -8.67
C VAL A 249 4.03 4.28 -9.53
N ASP A 250 2.77 3.86 -9.70
CA ASP A 250 1.76 4.67 -10.39
C ASP A 250 1.34 5.87 -9.53
N ILE A 251 1.33 7.05 -10.14
CA ILE A 251 1.04 8.32 -9.46
C ILE A 251 -0.10 9.11 -10.12
N SER A 252 -0.86 8.48 -11.03
CA SER A 252 -1.98 9.14 -11.74
C SER A 252 -2.97 9.82 -10.78
N ASP A 253 -3.24 9.18 -9.65
CA ASP A 253 -4.24 9.65 -8.68
C ASP A 253 -3.75 10.85 -7.85
N ALA A 254 -2.44 11.12 -7.85
CA ALA A 254 -1.84 12.25 -7.14
C ALA A 254 -1.77 13.53 -7.99
N GLU A 255 -2.09 13.45 -9.29
CA GLU A 255 -2.16 14.58 -10.23
C GLU A 255 -3.37 14.41 -11.17
N PRO A 256 -4.58 14.85 -10.74
CA PRO A 256 -5.65 15.06 -11.71
C PRO A 256 -5.24 16.20 -12.67
N ASP A 257 -5.30 15.91 -13.98
CA ASP A 257 -5.00 16.84 -15.09
C ASP A 257 -5.63 18.25 -14.94
#